data_AF-A0A850QTB3-F1
#
_entry.id   AF-A0A850QTB3-F1
#
_cell.length_a   1.000
_cell.length_b   1.000
_cell.length_c   1.000
_cell.angle_alpha   90.00
_cell.angle_beta   90.00
_cell.angle_gamma   90.00
#
_symmetry.space_group_name_H-M   'P 1'
#
loop_
_entity.id
_entity.type
_entity.pdbx_description
1 polymer ?
#
loop_
_entity_poly.entity_id
_entity_poly.type
_entity_poly.pdbx_seq_one_letter_code
_entity_poly.pdbx_strand_id
1 'polypeptide(L)'
;MSKTLYDKIYDAHVAVAAAGETPILYIDRHLVHEVTSPQAFDGLRAKGRSVRQVNKTFATMDHNVSTQTKDIQASGEMARIQMETLAKNCAEFGVTLYDINHKYQGIVHVMGPELGITLPGMTIVCGDSHTATHGAFGALAFGIGTSEVEHVLATQTLKQA
;
A
#
# COMPACT_ATOMS: atom_id res chain seq x y z
N MET A 1 -3.02 -33.44 4.32
CA MET A 1 -3.93 -33.02 3.23
C MET A 1 -3.19 -32.12 2.27
N SER A 2 -3.55 -32.12 1.00
CA SER A 2 -3.06 -31.14 0.03
C SER A 2 -3.60 -29.75 0.39
N LYS A 3 -2.72 -28.74 0.41
CA LYS A 3 -3.05 -27.33 0.65
C LYS A 3 -3.27 -26.60 -0.69
N THR A 4 -4.25 -25.69 -0.74
CA THR A 4 -4.43 -24.78 -1.89
C THR A 4 -3.27 -23.78 -1.97
N LEU A 5 -3.18 -23.01 -3.07
CA LEU A 5 -2.20 -21.92 -3.13
C LEU A 5 -2.48 -20.87 -2.04
N TYR A 6 -3.75 -20.54 -1.80
CA TYR A 6 -4.17 -19.66 -0.73
C TYR A 6 -3.66 -20.15 0.63
N ASP A 7 -3.96 -21.40 1.01
CA ASP A 7 -3.55 -21.96 2.30
C ASP A 7 -2.03 -21.93 2.47
N LYS A 8 -1.28 -22.25 1.41
CA LYS A 8 0.19 -22.23 1.47
C LYS A 8 0.75 -20.84 1.73
N ILE A 9 0.23 -19.83 1.04
CA ILE A 9 0.69 -18.45 1.22
C ILE A 9 0.23 -17.93 2.57
N TYR A 10 -1.05 -18.08 2.91
CA TYR A 10 -1.61 -17.65 4.20
C TYR A 10 -0.81 -18.24 5.37
N ASP A 11 -0.66 -19.58 5.42
CA ASP A 11 0.03 -20.26 6.51
C ASP A 11 1.49 -19.84 6.64
N ALA A 12 2.16 -19.52 5.52
CA ALA A 12 3.54 -19.04 5.53
C ALA A 12 3.68 -17.61 6.09
N HIS A 13 2.60 -16.83 6.12
CA HIS A 13 2.61 -15.43 6.54
C HIS A 13 1.94 -15.19 7.89
N VAL A 14 1.41 -16.22 8.56
CA VAL A 14 0.94 -16.08 9.95
C VAL A 14 2.12 -15.73 10.86
N ALA A 15 2.15 -14.48 11.32
CA ALA A 15 3.17 -13.99 12.23
C ALA A 15 2.81 -14.29 13.69
N VAL A 16 1.53 -14.18 14.04
CA VAL A 16 1.00 -14.50 15.37
C VAL A 16 -0.35 -15.18 15.24
N ALA A 17 -0.52 -16.31 15.91
CA ALA A 17 -1.80 -16.97 16.11
C ALA A 17 -2.04 -17.18 17.61
N ALA A 18 -3.00 -16.44 18.16
CA ALA A 18 -3.43 -16.58 19.55
C ALA A 18 -4.80 -17.26 19.61
N ALA A 19 -5.00 -18.11 20.63
CA ALA A 19 -6.26 -18.84 20.79
C ALA A 19 -7.43 -17.87 20.96
N GLY A 20 -8.46 -18.01 20.12
CA GLY A 20 -9.65 -17.16 20.15
C GLY A 20 -9.49 -15.78 19.49
N GLU A 21 -8.34 -15.47 18.89
CA GLU A 21 -8.13 -14.24 18.13
C GLU A 21 -7.96 -14.50 16.64
N THR A 22 -8.34 -13.52 15.82
CA THR A 22 -7.97 -13.48 14.40
C THR A 22 -6.45 -13.45 14.26
N PRO A 23 -5.84 -14.35 13.46
CA PRO A 23 -4.40 -14.35 13.23
C PRO A 23 -3.90 -13.02 12.68
N ILE A 24 -2.65 -12.73 12.98
CA ILE A 24 -1.92 -11.59 12.44
C ILE A 24 -1.04 -12.10 11.31
N LEU A 25 -1.27 -11.58 10.10
CA LEU A 25 -0.43 -11.82 8.94
C LEU A 25 0.70 -10.80 8.86
N TYR A 26 1.88 -11.26 8.47
CA TYR A 26 2.94 -10.39 7.98
C TYR A 26 2.62 -9.91 6.57
N ILE A 27 2.89 -8.62 6.29
CA ILE A 27 2.65 -8.01 4.98
C ILE A 27 3.99 -7.81 4.25
N ASP A 28 4.19 -8.41 3.09
CA ASP A 28 5.43 -8.24 2.32
C ASP A 28 5.54 -6.91 1.62
N ARG A 29 4.43 -6.42 1.06
CA ARG A 29 4.38 -5.15 0.34
C ARG A 29 3.13 -4.36 0.70
N HIS A 30 3.35 -3.08 0.94
CA HIS A 30 2.29 -2.10 1.13
C HIS A 30 2.37 -1.07 0.02
N LEU A 31 1.33 -0.99 -0.80
CA LEU A 31 1.22 0.05 -1.82
C LEU A 31 0.30 1.16 -1.29
N VAL A 32 0.64 2.40 -1.58
CA VAL A 32 -0.16 3.57 -1.15
C VAL A 32 -0.34 4.56 -2.30
N HIS A 33 -1.42 5.32 -2.26
CA HIS A 33 -1.77 6.35 -3.23
C HIS A 33 -2.41 7.55 -2.51
N GLU A 34 -2.66 8.63 -3.23
CA GLU A 34 -2.97 9.94 -2.65
C GLU A 34 -4.36 10.08 -2.02
N VAL A 35 -5.27 9.14 -2.26
CA VAL A 35 -6.67 9.25 -1.79
C VAL A 35 -6.83 8.74 -0.37
N THR A 36 -6.32 7.55 -0.06
CA THR A 36 -6.61 6.86 1.21
C THR A 36 -5.46 6.93 2.22
N SER A 37 -4.24 7.25 1.79
CA SER A 37 -3.06 7.28 2.66
C SER A 37 -2.86 8.55 3.51
N PRO A 38 -3.35 9.76 3.16
CA PRO A 38 -3.06 10.97 3.95
C PRO A 38 -3.42 10.85 5.44
N GLN A 39 -4.63 10.34 5.73
CA GLN A 39 -5.14 10.15 7.09
C GLN A 39 -4.31 9.13 7.88
N ALA A 40 -3.79 8.09 7.22
CA ALA A 40 -2.94 7.10 7.86
C ALA A 40 -1.60 7.71 8.31
N PHE A 41 -0.96 8.53 7.47
CA PHE A 41 0.27 9.24 7.85
C PHE A 41 0.03 10.25 8.97
N ASP A 42 -1.09 10.97 8.96
CA ASP A 42 -1.47 11.87 10.05
C ASP A 42 -1.64 11.11 11.38
N GLY A 43 -2.24 9.92 11.33
CA GLY A 43 -2.39 9.03 12.49
C GLY A 43 -1.05 8.60 13.09
N LEU A 44 -0.07 8.28 12.24
CA LEU A 44 1.31 7.99 12.70
C LEU A 44 1.93 9.21 13.39
N ARG A 45 1.84 10.39 12.74
CA ARG A 45 2.40 11.63 13.26
C ARG A 45 1.81 11.99 14.61
N ALA A 46 0.48 11.92 14.74
CA ALA A 46 -0.23 12.20 15.99
C ALA A 46 0.17 11.26 17.14
N LYS A 47 0.55 10.02 16.81
CA LYS A 47 0.98 9.00 17.79
C LYS A 47 2.50 8.93 17.97
N GLY A 48 3.27 9.81 17.32
CA GLY A 48 4.74 9.80 17.36
C GLY A 48 5.35 8.51 16.80
N ARG A 49 4.73 7.89 15.78
CA ARG A 49 5.17 6.64 15.17
C ARG A 49 5.86 6.90 13.84
N SER A 50 6.83 6.05 13.50
CA SER A 50 7.44 5.98 12.16
C SER A 50 6.81 4.86 11.33
N VAL A 51 7.07 4.86 10.02
CA VAL A 51 6.77 3.72 9.15
C VAL A 51 7.74 2.57 9.48
N ARG A 52 7.20 1.39 9.80
CA ARG A 52 7.96 0.24 10.30
C ARG A 52 8.90 -0.36 9.27
N GLN A 53 8.48 -0.44 8.00
CA GLN A 53 9.30 -0.96 6.90
C GLN A 53 9.16 -0.06 5.67
N VAL A 54 9.93 1.03 5.69
CA VAL A 54 9.98 2.02 4.61
C VAL A 54 10.31 1.35 3.26
N ASN A 55 11.27 0.42 3.23
CA ASN A 55 11.70 -0.29 2.01
C ASN A 55 10.70 -1.33 1.49
N LYS A 56 9.57 -1.52 2.18
CA LYS A 56 8.46 -2.41 1.76
C LYS A 56 7.19 -1.63 1.42
N THR A 57 7.25 -0.30 1.51
CA THR A 57 6.14 0.60 1.23
C THR A 57 6.44 1.45 0.00
N PHE A 58 5.55 1.44 -0.98
CA PHE A 58 5.73 2.14 -2.24
C PHE A 58 4.51 3.00 -2.56
N ALA A 59 4.76 4.25 -2.96
CA ALA A 59 3.73 5.22 -3.29
C ALA A 59 3.73 5.58 -4.77
N THR A 60 2.56 5.84 -5.34
CA THR A 60 2.38 6.45 -6.66
C THR A 60 1.21 7.43 -6.61
N MET A 61 1.13 8.32 -7.59
CA MET A 61 -0.05 9.16 -7.83
C MET A 61 -0.79 8.61 -9.05
N ASP A 62 -2.06 8.23 -8.91
CA ASP A 62 -2.79 7.65 -10.05
C ASP A 62 -4.30 7.92 -10.09
N HIS A 63 -4.95 8.31 -8.99
CA HIS A 63 -6.40 8.55 -8.97
C HIS A 63 -6.78 9.98 -9.37
N ASN A 64 -5.92 10.95 -9.08
CA ASN A 64 -6.18 12.39 -9.25
C ASN A 64 -5.32 13.07 -10.33
N VAL A 65 -4.51 12.28 -11.04
CA VAL A 65 -3.67 12.78 -12.14
C VAL A 65 -4.58 13.23 -13.28
N SER A 66 -4.38 14.45 -13.77
CA SER A 66 -5.16 14.97 -14.90
C SER A 66 -4.86 14.18 -16.18
N THR A 67 -5.92 13.89 -16.95
CA THR A 67 -5.79 13.23 -18.25
C THR A 67 -5.26 14.15 -19.34
N GLN A 68 -5.12 15.46 -19.06
CA GLN A 68 -4.68 16.47 -20.02
C GLN A 68 -3.26 16.98 -19.76
N THR A 69 -2.78 16.95 -18.51
CA THR A 69 -1.50 17.53 -18.12
C THR A 69 -0.93 16.83 -16.89
N LYS A 70 0.40 16.86 -16.75
CA LYS A 70 1.13 16.40 -15.55
C LYS A 70 1.40 17.52 -14.55
N ASP A 71 0.91 18.73 -14.82
CA ASP A 71 1.04 19.85 -13.89
C ASP A 71 0.02 19.74 -12.76
N ILE A 72 0.50 19.48 -11.54
CA ILE A 72 -0.31 19.43 -10.31
C ILE A 72 -1.05 20.75 -10.07
N GLN A 73 -0.49 21.89 -10.46
CA GLN A 73 -1.11 23.21 -10.26
C GLN A 73 -2.30 23.43 -11.20
N ALA A 74 -2.38 22.68 -12.30
CA ALA A 74 -3.50 22.72 -13.23
C ALA A 74 -4.64 21.74 -12.83
N SER A 75 -4.46 20.94 -11.78
CA SER A 75 -5.50 20.05 -11.24
C SER A 75 -6.50 20.81 -10.37
N GLY A 76 -7.70 20.24 -10.18
CA GLY A 76 -8.67 20.76 -9.22
C GLY A 76 -8.09 20.81 -7.80
N GLU A 77 -8.60 21.72 -6.97
CA GLU A 77 -8.04 22.01 -5.64
C GLU A 77 -7.87 20.76 -4.77
N MET A 78 -8.89 19.90 -4.71
CA MET A 78 -8.83 18.66 -3.92
C MET A 78 -7.77 17.69 -4.43
N ALA A 79 -7.70 17.49 -5.75
CA ALA A 79 -6.70 16.64 -6.40
C ALA A 79 -5.28 17.15 -6.12
N ARG A 80 -5.07 18.47 -6.23
CA ARG A 80 -3.81 19.13 -5.91
C ARG A 80 -3.41 18.88 -4.45
N ILE A 81 -4.32 19.11 -3.51
CA ILE A 81 -4.08 18.89 -2.08
C ILE A 81 -3.69 17.44 -1.79
N GLN A 82 -4.40 16.47 -2.36
CA GLN A 82 -4.11 15.05 -2.13
C GLN A 82 -2.73 14.66 -2.65
N MET A 83 -2.39 15.04 -3.89
CA MET A 83 -1.07 14.74 -4.47
C MET A 83 0.08 15.43 -3.71
N GLU A 84 -0.06 16.70 -3.36
CA GLU A 84 0.95 17.43 -2.56
C GLU A 84 1.09 16.82 -1.16
N THR A 85 -0.02 16.40 -0.54
CA THR A 85 -0.02 15.76 0.78
C THR A 85 0.70 14.42 0.75
N LEU A 86 0.45 13.60 -0.29
CA LEU A 86 1.20 12.35 -0.48
C LEU A 86 2.70 12.61 -0.63
N ALA A 87 3.09 13.59 -1.46
CA ALA A 87 4.49 13.94 -1.66
C ALA A 87 5.18 14.36 -0.35
N LYS A 88 4.52 15.23 0.42
CA LYS A 88 5.02 15.65 1.73
C LYS A 88 5.15 14.48 2.70
N ASN A 89 4.13 13.63 2.79
CA ASN A 89 4.15 12.48 3.70
C ASN A 89 5.25 11.48 3.31
N CYS A 90 5.42 11.20 2.02
CA CYS A 90 6.48 10.29 1.57
C CYS A 90 7.87 10.83 1.90
N ALA A 91 8.11 12.12 1.68
CA ALA A 91 9.37 12.77 2.05
C ALA A 91 9.62 12.76 3.56
N GLU A 92 8.59 13.02 4.38
CA GLU A 92 8.69 13.04 5.84
C GLU A 92 8.98 11.65 6.44
N PHE A 93 8.30 10.62 5.94
CA PHE A 93 8.40 9.25 6.47
C PHE A 93 9.41 8.37 5.72
N GLY A 94 10.07 8.91 4.68
CA GLY A 94 11.07 8.22 3.86
C GLY A 94 10.52 7.23 2.85
N VAL A 95 9.20 7.18 2.63
CA VAL A 95 8.55 6.23 1.70
C VAL A 95 8.92 6.57 0.26
N THR A 96 9.26 5.55 -0.53
CA THR A 96 9.56 5.73 -1.96
C THR A 96 8.31 6.17 -2.70
N LEU A 97 8.37 7.31 -3.38
CA LEU A 97 7.29 7.85 -4.18
C LEU A 97 7.68 7.94 -5.65
N TYR A 98 6.87 7.30 -6.50
CA TYR A 98 6.85 7.51 -7.93
C TYR A 98 5.89 8.65 -8.25
N ASP A 99 6.36 9.90 -8.08
CA ASP A 99 5.55 11.11 -8.26
C ASP A 99 5.09 11.31 -9.72
N ILE A 100 4.19 12.28 -9.95
CA ILE A 100 3.61 12.57 -11.27
C ILE A 100 4.63 12.77 -12.43
N ASN A 101 5.86 13.20 -12.11
CA ASN A 101 6.93 13.45 -13.06
C ASN A 101 7.92 12.28 -13.15
N HIS A 102 7.80 11.28 -12.29
CA HIS A 102 8.65 10.11 -12.30
C HIS A 102 8.35 9.22 -13.52
N LYS A 103 9.40 8.70 -14.17
CA LYS A 103 9.27 7.83 -15.36
C LYS A 103 8.50 6.51 -15.13
N TYR A 104 8.39 6.10 -13.87
CA TYR A 104 7.70 4.88 -13.43
C TYR A 104 6.37 5.15 -12.74
N GLN A 105 5.90 6.40 -12.75
CA GLN A 105 4.55 6.69 -12.28
C GLN A 105 3.53 6.02 -13.20
N GLY A 106 2.50 5.46 -12.59
CA GLY A 106 1.40 4.79 -13.27
C GLY A 106 0.40 4.26 -12.27
N ILE A 107 -0.64 3.60 -12.78
CA ILE A 107 -1.69 2.98 -11.97
C ILE A 107 -1.04 2.01 -10.99
N VAL A 108 -1.37 2.11 -9.70
CA VAL A 108 -0.66 1.40 -8.61
C VAL A 108 -0.59 -0.12 -8.83
N HIS A 109 -1.64 -0.71 -9.38
CA HIS A 109 -1.74 -2.15 -9.67
C HIS A 109 -1.07 -2.58 -10.99
N VAL A 110 -0.68 -1.63 -11.84
CA VAL A 110 0.11 -1.87 -13.06
C VAL A 110 1.61 -1.63 -12.77
N MET A 111 1.92 -0.54 -12.09
CA MET A 111 3.28 -0.16 -11.68
C MET A 111 3.92 -1.23 -10.78
N GLY A 112 3.17 -1.78 -9.82
CA GLY A 112 3.70 -2.78 -8.88
C GLY A 112 4.33 -3.99 -9.57
N PRO A 113 3.63 -4.69 -10.47
CA PRO A 113 4.21 -5.79 -11.24
C PRO A 113 5.30 -5.36 -12.22
N GLU A 114 5.13 -4.25 -12.94
CA GLU A 114 6.12 -3.77 -13.92
C GLU A 114 7.50 -3.49 -13.31
N LEU A 115 7.54 -3.03 -12.06
CA LEU A 115 8.77 -2.74 -11.33
C LEU A 115 9.30 -3.93 -10.52
N GLY A 116 8.66 -5.09 -10.59
CA GLY A 116 9.03 -6.27 -9.79
C GLY A 116 8.80 -6.08 -8.29
N ILE A 117 7.94 -5.14 -7.89
CA ILE A 117 7.51 -4.96 -6.50
C ILE A 117 6.59 -6.13 -6.10
N THR A 118 5.75 -6.57 -7.04
CA THR A 118 4.87 -7.73 -6.92
C THR A 118 5.61 -8.99 -7.36
N LEU A 119 5.79 -9.94 -6.45
CA LEU A 119 6.41 -11.24 -6.73
C LEU A 119 5.53 -12.39 -6.23
N PRO A 120 5.68 -13.61 -6.79
CA PRO A 120 4.91 -14.77 -6.35
C PRO A 120 5.12 -15.09 -4.87
N GLY A 121 4.03 -15.53 -4.22
CA GLY A 121 4.04 -15.95 -2.82
C GLY A 121 3.97 -14.82 -1.80
N MET A 122 3.91 -13.56 -2.21
CA MET A 122 3.83 -12.41 -1.29
C MET A 122 2.45 -12.19 -0.70
N THR A 123 2.39 -11.55 0.47
CA THR A 123 1.21 -10.81 0.94
C THR A 123 1.28 -9.32 0.55
N ILE A 124 0.27 -8.81 -0.16
CA ILE A 124 0.27 -7.43 -0.69
C ILE A 124 -1.02 -6.72 -0.32
N VAL A 125 -0.91 -5.53 0.25
CA VAL A 125 -2.07 -4.71 0.61
C VAL A 125 -1.95 -3.30 0.06
N CYS A 126 -3.09 -2.68 -0.18
CA CYS A 126 -3.20 -1.28 -0.58
C CYS A 126 -4.56 -0.74 -0.13
N GLY A 127 -4.65 0.57 0.08
CA GLY A 127 -5.91 1.28 0.32
C GLY A 127 -6.83 1.36 -0.90
N ASP A 128 -6.80 0.37 -1.79
CA ASP A 128 -7.57 0.30 -3.05
C ASP A 128 -8.26 -1.06 -3.17
N SER A 129 -9.52 -1.07 -3.63
CA SER A 129 -10.33 -2.29 -3.75
C SER A 129 -9.81 -3.28 -4.80
N HIS A 130 -9.04 -2.82 -5.79
CA HIS A 130 -8.54 -3.62 -6.91
C HIS A 130 -7.19 -4.28 -6.63
N THR A 131 -6.72 -4.25 -5.39
CA THR A 131 -5.46 -4.89 -4.97
C THR A 131 -5.40 -6.39 -5.28
N ALA A 132 -6.56 -7.05 -5.39
CA ALA A 132 -6.65 -8.44 -5.85
C ALA A 132 -6.01 -8.70 -7.23
N THR A 133 -5.81 -7.66 -8.05
CA THR A 133 -5.07 -7.72 -9.34
C THR A 133 -3.72 -8.42 -9.21
N HIS A 134 -3.01 -8.21 -8.11
CA HIS A 134 -1.69 -8.82 -7.89
C HIS A 134 -1.75 -10.34 -7.70
N GLY A 135 -2.93 -10.90 -7.45
CA GLY A 135 -3.17 -12.35 -7.40
C GLY A 135 -2.84 -13.07 -8.72
N ALA A 136 -2.85 -12.35 -9.85
CA ALA A 136 -2.40 -12.88 -11.13
C ALA A 136 -0.94 -13.38 -11.11
N PHE A 137 -0.13 -12.89 -10.17
CA PHE A 137 1.27 -13.29 -9.97
C PHE A 137 1.43 -14.38 -8.89
N GLY A 138 0.34 -14.96 -8.40
CA GLY A 138 0.37 -15.93 -7.31
C GLY A 138 0.70 -15.30 -5.95
N ALA A 139 0.32 -14.05 -5.74
CA ALA A 139 0.37 -13.37 -4.44
C ALA A 139 -1.00 -13.42 -3.74
N LEU A 140 -1.00 -13.37 -2.40
CA LEU A 140 -2.19 -13.13 -1.61
C LEU A 140 -2.35 -11.61 -1.44
N ALA A 141 -3.23 -11.01 -2.24
CA ALA A 141 -3.36 -9.56 -2.30
C ALA A 141 -4.80 -9.08 -2.15
N PHE A 142 -5.02 -8.06 -1.32
CA PHE A 142 -6.36 -7.57 -1.02
C PHE A 142 -6.36 -6.10 -0.55
N GLY A 143 -7.48 -5.43 -0.82
CA GLY A 143 -7.68 -4.04 -0.42
C GLY A 143 -7.94 -3.92 1.08
N ILE A 144 -7.48 -2.81 1.67
CA ILE A 144 -7.63 -2.52 3.10
C ILE A 144 -8.17 -1.11 3.34
N GLY A 145 -8.79 -0.87 4.49
CA GLY A 145 -9.29 0.46 4.86
C GLY A 145 -8.20 1.39 5.41
N THR A 146 -8.49 2.69 5.52
CA THR A 146 -7.53 3.70 6.04
C THR A 146 -6.94 3.34 7.41
N SER A 147 -7.76 2.84 8.34
CA SER A 147 -7.29 2.43 9.67
C SER A 147 -6.30 1.26 9.60
N GLU A 148 -6.50 0.37 8.63
CA GLU A 148 -5.60 -0.75 8.38
C GLU A 148 -4.34 -0.29 7.65
N VAL A 149 -4.43 0.70 6.75
CA VAL A 149 -3.26 1.35 6.13
C VAL A 149 -2.36 1.92 7.23
N GLU A 150 -2.92 2.67 8.20
CA GLU A 150 -2.15 3.16 9.36
C GLU A 150 -1.52 2.00 10.14
N HIS A 151 -2.29 0.94 10.39
CA HIS A 151 -1.83 -0.22 11.14
C HIS A 151 -0.65 -0.93 10.45
N VAL A 152 -0.73 -1.14 9.13
CA VAL A 152 0.34 -1.77 8.34
C VAL A 152 1.56 -0.85 8.29
N LEU A 153 1.38 0.47 8.10
CA LEU A 153 2.51 1.40 8.18
C LEU A 153 3.20 1.33 9.55
N ALA A 154 2.44 1.20 10.65
CA ALA A 154 2.99 1.17 12.01
C ALA A 154 3.63 -0.18 12.40
N THR A 155 3.16 -1.30 11.84
CA THR A 155 3.51 -2.65 12.34
C THR A 155 4.08 -3.61 11.29
N GLN A 156 3.85 -3.33 10.00
CA GLN A 156 4.05 -4.28 8.88
C GLN A 156 3.24 -5.58 9.01
N THR A 157 2.13 -5.53 9.73
CA THR A 157 1.26 -6.69 9.95
C THR A 157 -0.20 -6.27 9.82
N LEU A 158 -1.10 -7.25 9.71
CA LEU A 158 -2.54 -7.03 9.66
C LEU A 158 -3.29 -8.20 10.28
N LYS A 159 -4.35 -7.94 11.05
CA LYS A 159 -5.29 -8.98 11.47
C LYS A 159 -6.14 -9.41 10.27
N GLN A 160 -6.05 -10.67 9.86
CA GLN A 160 -6.82 -11.18 8.73
C GLN A 160 -7.21 -12.65 8.95
N ALA A 161 -8.45 -12.98 8.60
CA ALA A 161 -8.99 -14.35 8.67
C ALA A 161 -8.92 -15.04 7.31
#